data_AF-A0A652JUS0-F1
#
_entry.id   AF-A0A652JUS0-F1
#
_cell.length_a   1.000
_cell.length_b   1.000
_cell.length_c   1.000
_cell.angle_alpha   90.00
_cell.angle_beta   90.00
_cell.angle_gamma   90.00
#
_symmetry.space_group_name_H-M   'P 1'
#
loop_
_entity.id
_entity.type
_entity.pdbx_description
1 polymer ?
#
loop_
_entity_poly.entity_id
_entity_poly.type
_entity_poly.pdbx_seq_one_letter_code
_entity_poly.pdbx_strand_id
1 'polypeptide(L)'
;MPVAWGQQLCLDAQFANSAQAENTVTPDGLRVTLYNPARGAVEEHTALYSGRPAAISLVTAPAAYANRTQTGPDAVNAMRFQGSYYLQLTLDRRVPTPVPLALNVSLRGTPQPGPDYEGDTDASVFGLAGHGRNHQDTMRTVGLSGIGLGTALVLALATWTALGRRGRGSPRGRALR
;
A
#
# COMPACT_ATOMS: atom_id res chain seq x y z
N MET A 1 5.23 -7.04 6.30
CA MET A 1 5.27 -8.34 7.01
C MET A 1 4.07 -9.14 6.60
N PRO A 2 4.23 -10.33 5.99
CA PRO A 2 3.10 -11.17 5.62
C PRO A 2 2.47 -11.78 6.88
N VAL A 3 1.17 -11.58 7.07
CA VAL A 3 0.38 -12.15 8.16
C VAL A 3 -0.72 -13.00 7.55
N ALA A 4 -0.73 -14.30 7.85
CA ALA A 4 -1.81 -15.19 7.43
C ALA A 4 -3.01 -15.10 8.39
N TRP A 5 -4.16 -15.61 7.96
CA TRP A 5 -5.30 -15.77 8.86
C TRP A 5 -4.94 -16.59 10.11
N GLY A 6 -5.57 -16.25 11.23
CA GLY A 6 -5.32 -16.86 12.53
C GLY A 6 -4.02 -16.40 13.21
N GLN A 7 -3.13 -15.70 12.51
CA GLN A 7 -1.87 -15.23 13.07
C GLN A 7 -1.99 -13.84 13.72
N GLN A 8 -1.18 -13.63 14.75
CA GLN A 8 -1.00 -12.37 15.46
C GLN A 8 0.39 -11.81 15.15
N LEU A 9 0.51 -10.49 15.02
CA LEU A 9 1.80 -9.82 14.94
C LEU A 9 2.24 -9.45 16.36
N CYS A 10 3.46 -9.84 16.71
CA CYS A 10 4.13 -9.43 17.93
C CYS A 10 5.37 -8.63 17.57
N LEU A 11 5.52 -7.48 18.21
CA LEU A 11 6.59 -6.54 17.91
C LEU A 11 7.15 -5.95 19.18
N ASP A 12 8.48 -5.90 19.25
CA ASP A 12 9.23 -5.25 20.31
C ASP A 12 10.27 -4.32 19.65
N ALA A 13 10.08 -3.01 19.82
CA ALA A 13 11.00 -1.98 19.38
C ALA A 13 11.74 -1.43 20.60
N GLN A 14 13.08 -1.47 20.58
CA GLN A 14 13.92 -1.01 21.69
C GLN A 14 14.97 -0.03 21.18
N PHE A 15 14.94 1.20 21.72
CA PHE A 15 16.00 2.18 21.51
C PHE A 15 17.10 2.04 22.57
N ALA A 16 18.34 2.17 22.12
CA ALA A 16 19.49 2.25 22.99
C ALA A 16 19.55 3.60 23.75
N ASN A 17 20.42 3.67 24.75
CA ASN A 17 20.79 4.94 25.39
C ASN A 17 21.53 5.84 24.37
N SER A 18 21.31 7.16 24.48
CA SER A 18 22.19 8.18 23.91
C SER A 18 22.53 9.24 24.97
N ALA A 19 23.80 9.25 25.40
CA ALA A 19 24.35 10.24 26.32
C ALA A 19 24.24 11.69 25.79
N GLN A 20 24.24 11.86 24.46
CA GLN A 20 24.09 13.18 23.82
C GLN A 20 22.64 13.67 23.80
N ALA A 21 21.68 12.80 24.09
CA ALA A 21 20.27 13.13 24.27
C ALA A 21 19.85 13.20 25.75
N GLU A 22 20.76 12.87 26.69
CA GLU A 22 20.53 13.14 28.11
C GLU A 22 20.33 14.66 28.29
N ASN A 23 19.19 15.07 28.84
CA ASN A 23 18.65 16.44 28.92
C ASN A 23 17.69 16.88 27.79
N THR A 24 17.52 16.08 26.73
CA THR A 24 16.47 16.32 25.73
C THR A 24 15.30 15.37 25.98
N VAL A 25 14.19 15.92 26.48
CA VAL A 25 12.98 15.15 26.78
C VAL A 25 11.95 15.36 25.67
N THR A 26 11.54 14.26 25.02
CA THR A 26 10.49 14.28 24.00
C THR A 26 9.36 13.33 24.38
N PRO A 27 8.16 13.86 24.72
CA PRO A 27 6.99 13.07 25.14
C PRO A 27 6.56 11.98 24.14
N ASP A 28 6.63 12.29 22.85
CA ASP A 28 6.40 11.34 21.74
C ASP A 28 7.70 11.06 20.99
N GLY A 29 8.79 10.89 21.74
CA GLY A 29 10.12 10.67 21.18
C GLY A 29 10.18 9.48 20.24
N LEU A 30 9.46 8.41 20.58
CA LEU A 30 9.23 7.27 19.71
C LEU A 30 7.75 7.16 19.37
N ARG A 31 7.45 6.94 18.09
CA ARG A 31 6.13 6.53 17.62
C ARG A 31 6.25 5.29 16.76
N VAL A 32 5.42 4.30 17.06
CA VAL A 32 5.28 3.08 16.27
C VAL A 32 3.83 2.97 15.85
N THR A 33 3.59 2.96 14.54
CA THR A 33 2.24 2.83 13.97
C THR A 33 2.21 1.61 13.06
N LEU A 34 1.27 0.71 13.32
CA LEU A 34 1.02 -0.46 12.49
C LEU A 34 -0.13 -0.16 11.51
N TYR A 35 0.08 -0.49 10.25
CA TYR A 35 -0.93 -0.37 9.19
C TYR A 35 -1.26 -1.73 8.60
N ASN A 36 -2.54 -1.90 8.28
CA ASN A 36 -3.05 -3.09 7.62
C ASN A 36 -2.76 -3.07 6.09
N PRO A 37 -3.00 -4.18 5.38
CA PRO A 37 -2.81 -4.28 3.93
C PRO A 37 -3.56 -3.21 3.13
N ALA A 38 -4.71 -2.75 3.62
CA ALA A 38 -5.51 -1.67 3.04
C ALA A 38 -5.02 -0.27 3.47
N ARG A 39 -3.84 -0.14 4.08
CA ARG A 39 -3.21 1.10 4.58
C ARG A 39 -3.99 1.82 5.68
N GLY A 40 -4.96 1.16 6.31
CA GLY A 40 -5.63 1.65 7.50
C GLY A 40 -4.77 1.44 8.74
N ALA A 41 -4.75 2.42 9.65
CA ALA A 41 -4.07 2.28 10.94
C ALA A 41 -4.76 1.18 11.77
N VAL A 42 -3.94 0.29 12.33
CA VAL A 42 -4.37 -0.76 13.26
C VAL A 42 -4.23 -0.24 14.68
N GLU A 43 -3.02 0.15 15.03
CA GLU A 43 -2.69 0.60 16.38
C GLU A 43 -1.48 1.52 16.33
N GLU A 44 -1.42 2.44 17.27
CA GLU A 44 -0.34 3.40 17.43
C GLU A 44 0.09 3.44 18.88
N HIS A 45 1.40 3.36 19.09
CA HIS A 45 2.03 3.46 20.40
C HIS A 45 3.08 4.55 20.38
N THR A 46 3.12 5.34 21.44
CA THR A 46 4.18 6.32 21.65
C THR A 46 4.91 6.07 22.96
N ALA A 47 6.18 6.47 22.99
CA ALA A 47 6.98 6.44 24.20
C ALA A 47 7.81 7.72 24.33
N LEU A 48 7.94 8.17 25.57
CA LEU A 48 8.85 9.22 25.97
C LEU A 48 10.29 8.79 25.68
N TYR A 49 11.06 9.65 25.02
CA TYR A 49 12.50 9.49 24.90
C TYR A 49 13.24 10.62 25.61
N SER A 50 14.16 10.25 26.51
CA SER A 50 14.92 11.19 27.35
C SER A 50 16.45 10.97 27.24
N GLY A 51 16.90 10.28 26.20
CA GLY A 51 18.27 9.77 26.07
C GLY A 51 18.52 8.44 26.79
N ARG A 52 17.54 7.95 27.57
CA ARG A 52 17.58 6.63 28.19
C ARG A 52 16.95 5.56 27.28
N PRO A 53 17.28 4.27 27.48
CA PRO A 53 16.65 3.19 26.75
C PRO A 53 15.12 3.24 26.89
N ALA A 54 14.43 3.09 25.78
CA ALA A 54 12.97 3.09 25.70
C ALA A 54 12.52 1.90 24.86
N ALA A 55 11.42 1.26 25.26
CA ALA A 55 10.86 0.11 24.57
C ALA A 55 9.37 0.31 24.31
N ILE A 56 8.91 -0.14 23.14
CA ILE A 56 7.49 -0.27 22.80
C ILE A 56 7.24 -1.72 22.39
N SER A 57 6.25 -2.33 23.04
CA SER A 57 5.78 -3.66 22.71
C SER A 57 4.34 -3.57 22.19
N LEU A 58 4.07 -4.25 21.08
CA LEU A 58 2.78 -4.29 20.42
C LEU A 58 2.41 -5.75 20.14
N VAL A 59 1.19 -6.14 20.48
CA VAL A 59 0.61 -7.43 20.14
C VAL A 59 -0.78 -7.22 19.58
N THR A 60 -1.00 -7.67 18.35
CA THR A 60 -2.28 -7.50 17.67
C THR A 60 -3.26 -8.62 18.02
N ALA A 61 -4.55 -8.36 17.79
CA ALA A 61 -5.52 -9.44 17.65
C ALA A 61 -5.13 -10.37 16.46
N PRO A 62 -5.60 -11.64 16.46
CA PRO A 62 -5.43 -12.51 15.30
C PRO A 62 -6.06 -11.88 14.06
N ALA A 63 -5.36 -11.96 12.93
CA ALA A 63 -5.94 -11.67 11.63
C ALA A 63 -7.12 -12.63 11.42
N ALA A 64 -8.34 -12.10 11.30
CA ALA A 64 -9.52 -12.92 11.08
C ALA A 64 -10.56 -12.17 10.27
N TYR A 65 -11.15 -12.85 9.28
CA TYR A 65 -12.20 -12.26 8.45
C TYR A 65 -13.43 -11.82 9.27
N ALA A 66 -13.73 -12.51 10.36
CA ALA A 66 -14.82 -12.17 11.28
C ALA A 66 -14.64 -10.79 11.94
N ASN A 67 -13.41 -10.27 12.03
CA ASN A 67 -13.12 -8.97 12.65
C ASN A 67 -13.84 -7.80 11.97
N ARG A 68 -14.23 -7.94 10.69
CA ARG A 68 -14.94 -6.90 9.91
C ARG A 68 -16.28 -6.45 10.51
N THR A 69 -16.96 -7.35 11.21
CA THR A 69 -18.27 -7.13 11.85
C THR A 69 -18.16 -7.09 13.37
N GLN A 70 -16.93 -7.18 13.91
CA GLN A 70 -16.74 -7.20 15.35
C GLN A 70 -17.10 -5.84 15.95
N THR A 71 -17.97 -5.86 16.95
CA THR A 71 -18.19 -4.72 17.84
C THR A 71 -17.13 -4.78 18.93
N GLY A 72 -16.15 -3.87 18.90
CA GLY A 72 -15.00 -3.90 19.79
C GLY A 72 -13.99 -2.81 19.44
N PRO A 73 -12.75 -2.90 19.94
CA PRO A 73 -11.71 -1.93 19.62
C PRO A 73 -11.43 -1.87 18.12
N ASP A 74 -11.24 -0.67 17.59
CA ASP A 74 -10.95 -0.45 16.16
C ASP A 74 -9.71 -1.23 15.70
N ALA A 75 -8.73 -1.44 16.59
CA ALA A 75 -7.55 -2.26 16.33
C ALA A 75 -7.90 -3.71 15.97
N VAL A 76 -8.89 -4.32 16.62
CA VAL A 76 -9.36 -5.68 16.28
C VAL A 76 -10.01 -5.66 14.90
N ASN A 77 -10.89 -4.69 14.67
CA ASN A 77 -11.57 -4.52 13.38
C ASN A 77 -10.58 -4.25 12.23
N ALA A 78 -9.47 -3.57 12.50
CA ALA A 78 -8.39 -3.33 11.55
C ALA A 78 -7.58 -4.60 11.22
N MET A 79 -7.59 -5.63 12.07
CA MET A 79 -7.03 -6.97 11.83
C MET A 79 -7.96 -7.88 11.01
N ARG A 80 -8.72 -7.31 10.07
CA ARG A 80 -9.68 -8.05 9.21
C ARG A 80 -9.11 -8.51 7.87
N PHE A 81 -7.80 -8.45 7.69
CA PHE A 81 -7.13 -8.74 6.42
C PHE A 81 -5.99 -9.74 6.64
N GLN A 82 -5.75 -10.61 5.66
CA GLN A 82 -4.46 -11.29 5.51
C GLN A 82 -3.54 -10.49 4.58
N GLY A 83 -2.25 -10.77 4.64
CA GLY A 83 -1.26 -10.25 3.70
C GLY A 83 -0.26 -9.30 4.34
N SER A 84 0.21 -8.30 3.58
CA SER A 84 1.32 -7.43 3.98
C SER A 84 0.89 -6.31 4.92
N TYR A 85 1.27 -6.42 6.20
CA TYR A 85 1.19 -5.33 7.17
C TYR A 85 2.44 -4.44 7.13
N TYR A 86 2.27 -3.15 7.39
CA TYR A 86 3.33 -2.14 7.33
C TYR A 86 3.57 -1.52 8.68
N LEU A 87 4.84 -1.31 9.00
CA LEU A 87 5.27 -0.72 10.25
C LEU A 87 5.94 0.61 9.95
N GLN A 88 5.45 1.68 10.59
CA GLN A 88 6.09 2.98 10.58
C GLN A 88 6.72 3.23 11.93
N LEU A 89 8.01 3.56 11.94
CA LEU A 89 8.72 4.02 13.12
C LEU A 89 9.20 5.45 12.89
N THR A 90 8.90 6.31 13.85
CA THR A 90 9.34 7.70 13.82
C THR A 90 10.07 8.02 15.12
N LEU A 91 11.24 8.62 14.99
CA LEU A 91 11.98 9.25 16.07
C LEU A 91 11.81 10.77 15.93
N ASP A 92 11.54 11.46 17.03
CA ASP A 92 11.37 12.92 16.99
C ASP A 92 12.68 13.62 16.57
N ARG A 93 12.55 14.63 15.70
CA ARG A 93 13.67 15.43 15.18
C ARG A 93 14.47 16.18 16.25
N ARG A 94 13.92 16.37 17.45
CA ARG A 94 14.59 16.99 18.58
C ARG A 94 15.71 16.12 19.12
N VAL A 95 15.69 14.81 18.84
CA VAL A 95 16.79 13.92 19.19
C VAL A 95 18.00 14.28 18.34
N PRO A 96 19.08 14.81 18.93
CA PRO A 96 20.15 15.46 18.18
C PRO A 96 21.05 14.49 17.41
N THR A 97 20.93 13.19 17.67
CA THR A 97 21.87 12.16 17.21
C THR A 97 21.13 10.90 16.77
N PRO A 98 21.66 10.13 15.80
CA PRO A 98 21.14 8.80 15.49
C PRO A 98 21.15 7.91 16.73
N VAL A 99 20.06 7.19 16.96
CA VAL A 99 19.91 6.25 18.09
C VAL A 99 19.78 4.83 17.52
N PRO A 100 20.63 3.88 17.95
CA PRO A 100 20.47 2.48 17.57
C PRO A 100 19.10 1.94 17.99
N LEU A 101 18.45 1.23 17.07
CA LEU A 101 17.17 0.56 17.28
C LEU A 101 17.35 -0.94 17.10
N ALA A 102 16.92 -1.70 18.11
CA ALA A 102 16.69 -3.14 17.98
C ALA A 102 15.19 -3.36 17.74
N LEU A 103 14.85 -3.99 16.62
CA LEU A 103 13.48 -4.34 16.27
C LEU A 103 13.34 -5.85 16.21
N ASN A 104 12.50 -6.42 17.08
CA ASN A 104 12.10 -7.81 17.01
C ASN A 104 10.66 -7.89 16.50
N VAL A 105 10.46 -8.66 15.43
CA VAL A 105 9.14 -8.90 14.85
C VAL A 105 8.95 -10.40 14.75
N SER A 106 7.84 -10.88 15.30
CA SER A 106 7.47 -12.29 15.25
C SER A 106 5.99 -12.45 14.96
N LEU A 107 5.64 -13.61 14.42
CA LEU A 107 4.26 -14.02 14.22
C LEU A 107 3.94 -15.12 15.22
N ARG A 108 2.79 -15.01 15.86
CA ARG A 108 2.24 -16.06 16.73
C ARG A 108 0.96 -16.61 16.13
N GLY A 109 0.65 -17.85 16.48
CA GLY A 109 -0.52 -18.55 15.96
C GLY A 109 -0.23 -19.31 14.67
N THR A 110 -1.11 -20.27 14.39
CA THR A 110 -1.05 -21.12 13.21
C THR A 110 -1.80 -20.47 12.05
N PRO A 111 -1.24 -20.43 10.83
CA PRO A 111 -1.98 -20.07 9.64
C PRO A 111 -3.27 -20.88 9.51
N GLN A 112 -4.37 -20.20 9.22
CA GLN A 112 -5.69 -20.79 9.02
C GLN A 112 -6.14 -20.58 7.58
N PRO A 113 -7.01 -21.45 7.04
CA PRO A 113 -7.69 -21.18 5.78
C PRO A 113 -8.62 -19.97 5.97
N GLY A 114 -8.79 -19.18 4.92
CA GLY A 114 -9.77 -18.10 4.92
C GLY A 114 -10.32 -17.85 3.53
N PRO A 115 -11.08 -16.77 3.34
CA PRO A 115 -11.71 -16.49 2.06
C PRO A 115 -10.66 -16.29 0.97
N ASP A 116 -10.94 -16.83 -0.21
CA ASP A 116 -10.14 -16.57 -1.39
C ASP A 116 -10.30 -15.11 -1.81
N TYR A 117 -9.16 -14.46 -2.06
CA TYR A 117 -9.13 -13.11 -2.62
C TYR A 117 -8.71 -13.17 -4.07
N GLU A 118 -9.31 -12.33 -4.92
CA GLU A 118 -8.73 -12.08 -6.24
C GLU A 118 -7.39 -11.36 -6.07
N GLY A 119 -6.35 -11.96 -6.66
CA GLY A 119 -4.97 -11.45 -6.59
C GLY A 119 -4.08 -12.29 -5.68
N ASP A 120 -2.79 -12.26 -5.98
CA ASP A 120 -1.79 -12.93 -5.16
C ASP A 120 -1.59 -12.14 -3.86
N THR A 121 -2.19 -12.63 -2.76
CA THR A 121 -2.01 -12.04 -1.42
C THR A 121 -0.66 -12.40 -0.79
N ASP A 122 0.04 -13.39 -1.35
CA ASP A 122 1.39 -13.82 -0.97
C ASP A 122 2.48 -13.11 -1.78
N ALA A 123 2.10 -12.39 -2.85
CA ALA A 123 3.00 -11.50 -3.57
C ALA A 123 3.52 -10.44 -2.59
N SER A 124 4.72 -10.70 -2.06
CA SER A 124 5.41 -9.76 -1.20
C SER A 124 5.47 -8.42 -1.92
N VAL A 125 4.97 -7.37 -1.29
CA VAL A 125 4.96 -5.99 -1.84
C VAL A 125 6.38 -5.50 -2.17
N PHE A 126 7.40 -6.16 -1.60
CA PHE A 126 8.82 -5.89 -1.84
C PHE A 126 9.47 -6.82 -2.88
N GLY A 127 8.70 -7.63 -3.62
CA GLY A 127 9.21 -8.46 -4.72
C GLY A 127 10.16 -9.59 -4.32
N LEU A 128 10.18 -9.97 -3.04
CA LEU A 128 11.03 -11.04 -2.49
C LEU A 128 10.47 -12.45 -2.75
N ALA A 129 9.22 -12.57 -3.22
CA ALA A 129 8.64 -13.81 -3.72
C ALA A 129 8.52 -13.74 -5.25
N GLY A 130 9.37 -14.50 -5.95
CA GLY A 130 9.44 -14.50 -7.40
C GLY A 130 8.29 -15.24 -8.08
N HIS A 131 7.27 -14.52 -8.56
CA HIS A 131 6.41 -15.01 -9.65
C HIS A 131 5.64 -13.91 -10.42
N GLY A 132 6.26 -12.75 -10.68
CA GLY A 132 5.58 -11.61 -11.32
C GLY A 132 5.66 -11.50 -12.85
N ARG A 133 6.09 -12.55 -13.58
CA ARG A 133 6.39 -12.39 -15.03
C ARG A 133 5.18 -12.51 -15.97
N ASN A 134 4.11 -13.22 -15.60
CA ASN A 134 3.05 -13.55 -16.56
C ASN A 134 1.92 -12.50 -16.69
N HIS A 135 1.57 -11.82 -15.61
CA HIS A 135 0.43 -10.89 -15.59
C HIS A 135 0.74 -9.55 -16.31
N GLN A 136 2.01 -9.14 -16.26
CA GLN A 136 2.51 -7.91 -16.89
C GLN A 136 2.39 -7.95 -18.42
N ASP A 137 2.68 -9.10 -19.03
CA ASP A 137 2.67 -9.26 -20.49
C ASP A 137 1.25 -9.28 -21.05
N THR A 138 0.33 -9.95 -20.37
CA THR A 138 -1.09 -9.98 -20.76
C THR A 138 -1.71 -8.58 -20.74
N MET A 139 -1.42 -7.78 -19.70
CA MET A 139 -1.93 -6.42 -19.57
C MET A 139 -1.33 -5.46 -20.62
N ARG A 140 -0.06 -5.66 -21.00
CA ARG A 140 0.60 -4.91 -22.08
C ARG A 140 -0.01 -5.21 -23.45
N THR A 141 -0.33 -6.47 -23.74
CA THR A 141 -0.98 -6.86 -25.00
C THR A 141 -2.37 -6.25 -25.13
N VAL A 142 -3.16 -6.26 -24.05
CA VAL A 142 -4.49 -5.62 -24.03
C VAL A 142 -4.36 -4.11 -24.21
N GLY A 143 -3.43 -3.45 -23.50
CA GLY A 143 -3.20 -2.01 -23.62
C GLY A 143 -2.82 -1.56 -25.03
N LEU A 144 -1.94 -2.30 -25.71
CA LEU A 144 -1.52 -2.00 -27.08
C LEU A 144 -2.67 -2.18 -28.10
N SER A 145 -3.51 -3.21 -27.91
CA SER A 145 -4.65 -3.46 -28.80
C SER A 145 -5.73 -2.37 -28.71
N GLY A 146 -6.01 -1.85 -27.52
CA GLY A 146 -7.05 -0.84 -27.30
C GLY A 146 -6.74 0.50 -27.96
N ILE A 147 -5.50 0.98 -27.82
CA ILE A 147 -5.06 2.26 -28.42
C ILE A 147 -5.05 2.17 -29.95
N GLY A 148 -4.57 1.05 -30.51
CA GLY A 148 -4.52 0.85 -31.96
C GLY A 148 -5.89 0.83 -32.61
N LEU A 149 -6.85 0.09 -32.04
CA LEU A 149 -8.22 0.04 -32.55
C LEU A 149 -8.94 1.39 -32.44
N GLY A 150 -8.74 2.11 -31.32
CA GLY A 150 -9.33 3.43 -31.13
C GLY A 150 -8.82 4.47 -32.13
N THR A 151 -7.50 4.53 -32.34
CA THR A 151 -6.90 5.47 -33.31
C THR A 151 -7.30 5.15 -34.74
N ALA A 152 -7.37 3.86 -35.12
CA ALA A 152 -7.83 3.45 -36.43
C ALA A 152 -9.28 3.88 -36.71
N LEU A 153 -10.19 3.72 -35.73
CA LEU A 153 -11.58 4.17 -35.84
C LEU A 153 -11.68 5.70 -36.01
N VAL A 154 -10.91 6.47 -35.24
CA VAL A 154 -10.90 7.94 -35.34
C VAL A 154 -10.37 8.40 -36.70
N LEU A 155 -9.29 7.78 -37.21
CA LEU A 155 -8.74 8.11 -38.53
C LEU A 155 -9.69 7.72 -39.66
N ALA A 156 -10.34 6.56 -39.56
CA ALA A 156 -11.35 6.14 -40.53
C ALA A 156 -12.53 7.13 -40.56
N LEU A 157 -13.01 7.57 -39.39
CA LEU A 157 -14.09 8.54 -39.28
C LEU A 157 -13.69 9.94 -39.79
N ALA A 158 -12.48 10.40 -39.45
CA ALA A 158 -11.93 11.67 -39.94
C ALA A 158 -11.77 11.66 -41.47
N THR A 159 -11.32 10.54 -42.02
CA THR A 159 -11.18 10.35 -43.47
C THR A 159 -12.55 10.37 -44.16
N TRP A 160 -13.51 9.59 -43.65
CA TRP A 160 -14.88 9.56 -44.18
C TRP A 160 -15.53 10.94 -44.16
N THR A 161 -15.41 11.68 -43.04
CA THR A 161 -15.97 13.03 -42.90
C THR A 161 -15.32 14.03 -43.85
N ALA A 162 -14.01 13.94 -44.08
CA ALA A 162 -13.31 14.77 -45.07
C ALA A 162 -13.75 14.47 -46.51
N LEU A 163 -13.89 13.19 -46.88
CA LEU A 163 -14.40 12.79 -48.20
C LEU A 163 -15.86 13.19 -48.40
N GLY A 164 -16.71 13.06 -47.38
CA GLY A 164 -18.11 13.48 -47.44
C GLY A 164 -18.30 15.00 -47.58
N ARG A 165 -17.37 15.80 -47.06
CA ARG A 165 -17.36 17.27 -47.21
C ARG A 165 -16.81 17.73 -48.56
N ARG A 166 -15.87 16.99 -49.16
CA ARG A 166 -15.37 17.29 -50.53
C ARG A 166 -16.46 17.20 -51.61
N GLY A 167 -17.57 16.51 -51.34
CA GLY A 167 -18.76 16.50 -52.21
C GLY A 167 -19.69 17.71 -52.06
N ARG A 168 -19.47 18.61 -51.08
CA ARG A 168 -20.41 19.71 -50.76
C ARG A 168 -19.73 21.03 -50.37
N GLY A 169 -18.95 21.60 -51.30
CA GLY A 169 -18.63 23.04 -51.30
C GLY A 169 -17.68 23.44 -52.45
N SER A 170 -18.18 23.75 -53.66
CA SER A 170 -18.64 25.08 -54.17
C SER A 170 -17.48 25.86 -54.84
N PRO A 171 -17.67 26.91 -55.68
CA PRO A 171 -18.73 27.31 -56.64
C PRO A 171 -18.12 27.65 -58.04
N ARG A 172 -18.94 27.98 -59.07
CA ARG A 172 -18.63 29.02 -60.09
C ARG A 172 -19.78 29.23 -61.06
N GLY A 173 -20.14 30.48 -61.26
CA GLY A 173 -21.16 30.89 -62.21
C GLY A 173 -20.65 31.23 -63.62
N ARG A 174 -21.64 31.65 -64.42
CA ARG A 174 -21.63 32.49 -65.63
C ARG A 174 -21.38 31.82 -66.99
N ALA A 175 -22.19 32.31 -67.96
CA ALA A 175 -22.19 32.19 -69.43
C ALA A 175 -22.88 30.93 -70.00
N LEU A 176 -23.83 30.94 -70.95
CA LEU A 176 -24.42 31.94 -71.86
C LEU A 176 -25.77 31.39 -72.38
N ARG A 177 -26.79 32.24 -72.52
CA ARG A 177 -27.57 32.44 -73.76
C ARG A 177 -28.49 33.65 -73.62
#